data_AF-A0A2P6TG77-F1
#
_entry.id   AF-A0A2P6TG77-F1
#
_cell.length_a   1.000
_cell.length_b   1.000
_cell.length_c   1.000
_cell.angle_alpha   90.00
_cell.angle_beta   90.00
_cell.angle_gamma   90.00
#
_symmetry.space_group_name_H-M   'P 1'
#
loop_
_entity.id
_entity.type
_entity.pdbx_description
1 polymer ?
#
loop_
_entity_poly.entity_id
_entity_poly.type
_entity_poly.pdbx_seq_one_letter_code
_entity_poly.pdbx_strand_id
1 'polypeptide(L)'
;MGRRVVGAARALLLAALLCAGLASLPAHAQGLLGLLGGGGGSSNMPTTKTTGPQCANTSAAIKAALAAVPAPAANQLCDTLLDSPINTCNLGAMVEWGLTSTASEPPKCNGALKQEVPPGEPAALQDLRPLPYAGFDNATDLLELEGETYFWLYRTLLNFEAYLGCFIANGSSWEPPSGWQLHSMLNVTEPASNTAGAPAGATPGTVVLPFAAVLLNQEEQQLVIAVRGTMTAAEWGIDFSYNQTALVAALGSLPVHYGFAGVFQQLWPGVQAALDELVVGGSPAATQVFVTGHSLGAGVGTLLSYATQSYLNEKLGAAAPVVGAVLVAPPNAGSPQFVDAFNTLVNARRLAFEYDIVPQAFCTPEMPSCPPGRLPGTVGALLTAAGISITPTDQPGNVTAWPYAQIGGSITLLPDEMAQDAASWPALSRIQLCWALPFLLATHVCSYSCALSQYAAEGAAGMSMCWLSSQPAGAPGTACPGWPTNYPGL
;
A
#
# COMPACT_ATOMS: atom_id res chain seq x y z
N MET A 1 -35.45 -6.68 33.35
CA MET A 1 -34.12 -6.66 32.70
C MET A 1 -33.86 -5.46 31.79
N GLY A 2 -34.86 -4.69 31.31
CA GLY A 2 -34.65 -3.57 30.36
C GLY A 2 -34.22 -2.19 30.90
N ARG A 3 -34.00 -1.99 32.21
CA ARG A 3 -33.62 -0.67 32.78
C ARG A 3 -32.15 -0.53 33.20
N ARG A 4 -31.35 -1.61 33.20
CA ARG A 4 -29.93 -1.57 33.58
C ARG A 4 -28.97 -1.29 32.41
N VAL A 5 -29.40 -1.49 31.16
CA VAL A 5 -28.54 -1.28 29.96
C VAL A 5 -28.48 0.20 29.54
N VAL A 6 -29.55 0.97 29.78
CA VAL A 6 -29.60 2.42 29.43
C VAL A 6 -28.72 3.27 30.37
N GLY A 7 -28.42 2.79 31.57
CA GLY A 7 -27.58 3.50 32.55
C GLY A 7 -26.09 3.51 32.20
N ALA A 8 -25.57 2.40 31.65
CA ALA A 8 -24.16 2.29 31.26
C ALA A 8 -23.83 3.14 30.01
N ALA A 9 -24.74 3.17 29.03
CA ALA A 9 -24.58 3.98 27.83
C ALA A 9 -24.64 5.50 28.11
N ARG A 10 -25.49 5.94 29.06
CA ARG A 10 -25.54 7.35 29.49
C ARG A 10 -24.34 7.77 30.32
N ALA A 11 -23.74 6.86 31.11
CA ALA A 11 -22.55 7.15 31.90
C ALA A 11 -21.28 7.29 31.02
N LEU A 12 -21.14 6.50 29.95
CA LEU A 12 -20.06 6.65 28.96
C LEU A 12 -20.20 7.95 28.14
N LEU A 13 -21.43 8.33 27.77
CA LEU A 13 -21.68 9.57 27.02
C LEU A 13 -21.42 10.83 27.86
N LEU A 14 -21.74 10.80 29.17
CA LEU A 14 -21.46 11.92 30.08
C LEU A 14 -19.96 12.07 30.39
N ALA A 15 -19.22 10.96 30.48
CA ALA A 15 -17.77 10.99 30.67
C ALA A 15 -17.03 11.54 29.43
N ALA A 16 -17.52 11.24 28.22
CA ALA A 16 -16.99 11.79 26.97
C ALA A 16 -17.26 13.31 26.85
N LEU A 17 -18.44 13.77 27.27
CA LEU A 17 -18.79 15.21 27.26
C LEU A 17 -18.04 16.04 28.31
N LEU A 18 -17.65 15.44 29.44
CA LEU A 18 -16.85 16.11 30.48
C LEU A 18 -15.37 16.25 30.11
N CYS A 19 -14.82 15.38 29.24
CA CYS A 19 -13.46 15.53 28.70
C CYS A 19 -13.36 16.58 27.58
N ALA A 20 -14.44 16.88 26.86
CA ALA A 20 -14.47 17.89 25.80
C ALA A 20 -14.36 19.33 26.32
N GLY A 21 -14.54 19.57 27.63
CA GLY A 21 -14.48 20.89 28.26
C GLY A 21 -13.07 21.40 28.61
N LEU A 22 -12.00 20.64 28.34
CA LEU A 22 -10.61 21.02 28.70
C LEU A 22 -9.65 21.10 27.51
N ALA A 23 -10.11 20.86 26.28
CA ALA A 23 -9.30 20.92 25.07
C ALA A 23 -9.50 22.25 24.31
N SER A 24 -9.26 23.36 25.00
CA SER A 24 -9.04 24.68 24.37
C SER A 24 -7.78 25.31 24.96
N LEU A 25 -6.62 24.80 24.54
CA LEU A 25 -5.35 25.50 24.69
C LEU A 25 -4.65 25.60 23.33
N PRO A 26 -4.07 26.78 22.99
CA PRO A 26 -3.50 27.03 21.68
C PRO A 26 -2.14 26.33 21.49
N ALA A 27 -1.84 26.07 20.22
CA ALA A 27 -0.64 25.38 19.74
C ALA A 27 0.65 26.17 20.01
N HIS A 28 1.24 26.02 21.20
CA HIS A 28 2.66 26.32 21.47
C HIS A 28 3.12 25.54 22.70
N ALA A 29 3.57 24.29 22.54
CA ALA A 29 4.46 23.61 23.49
C ALA A 29 4.92 22.23 22.99
N GLN A 30 5.72 22.15 21.92
CA GLN A 30 6.65 21.03 21.73
C GLN A 30 7.93 21.54 21.05
N GLY A 31 9.01 21.62 21.83
CA GLY A 31 10.35 21.94 21.37
C GLY A 31 11.39 21.69 22.47
N LEU A 32 12.24 20.68 22.26
CA LEU A 32 13.69 20.56 22.54
C LEU A 32 14.06 19.05 22.56
N LEU A 33 14.84 18.50 21.62
CA LEU A 33 16.31 18.49 21.51
C LEU A 33 17.02 17.99 22.79
N GLY A 34 17.93 17.02 22.77
CA GLY A 34 18.61 16.27 21.71
C GLY A 34 19.64 15.33 22.37
N LEU A 35 20.48 14.64 21.61
CA LEU A 35 21.85 14.31 22.07
C LEU A 35 22.76 13.88 20.90
N LEU A 36 23.96 14.45 20.95
CA LEU A 36 25.10 14.31 20.05
C LEU A 36 26.02 13.15 20.46
N GLY A 37 26.80 12.66 19.49
CA GLY A 37 27.99 11.81 19.64
C GLY A 37 27.81 10.48 18.89
N GLY A 38 28.54 10.11 17.84
CA GLY A 38 29.91 10.44 17.45
C GLY A 38 30.72 9.13 17.47
N GLY A 39 30.84 8.46 16.32
CA GLY A 39 31.66 7.25 16.16
C GLY A 39 31.32 6.48 14.89
N GLY A 40 32.24 6.47 13.92
CA GLY A 40 32.04 5.88 12.60
C GLY A 40 31.86 4.36 12.63
N GLY A 41 30.82 3.90 11.95
CA GLY A 41 30.54 2.51 11.63
C GLY A 41 29.42 2.48 10.60
N SER A 42 29.75 2.02 9.39
CA SER A 42 28.79 1.71 8.33
C SER A 42 27.74 0.72 8.83
N SER A 43 26.52 0.78 8.26
CA SER A 43 25.28 0.05 8.60
C SER A 43 24.66 0.39 9.96
N ASN A 44 23.67 1.30 9.96
CA ASN A 44 22.50 1.27 10.84
C ASN A 44 21.50 2.33 10.37
N MET A 45 20.35 1.91 9.83
CA MET A 45 19.17 2.77 9.89
C MET A 45 18.89 3.09 11.37
N PRO A 46 18.43 4.31 11.72
CA PRO A 46 18.09 4.61 13.08
C PRO A 46 16.99 3.65 13.53
N THR A 47 17.33 2.74 14.43
CA THR A 47 16.34 1.96 15.19
C THR A 47 15.51 2.95 16.00
N THR A 48 14.41 3.44 15.43
CA THR A 48 13.38 4.10 16.21
C THR A 48 12.94 3.06 17.23
N LYS A 49 13.26 3.31 18.51
CA LYS A 49 12.80 2.50 19.63
C LYS A 49 11.27 2.59 19.69
N THR A 50 10.57 1.75 18.93
CA THR A 50 9.16 1.44 19.13
C THR A 50 9.04 0.51 20.35
N THR A 51 9.38 1.03 21.54
CA THR A 51 9.46 0.22 22.77
C THR A 51 8.10 -0.09 23.40
N GLY A 52 7.00 0.10 22.69
CA GLY A 52 5.67 -0.23 23.20
C GLY A 52 4.57 -0.16 22.15
N PRO A 53 3.40 -0.76 22.46
CA PRO A 53 2.23 -0.70 21.58
C PRO A 53 1.83 0.75 21.31
N GLN A 54 1.32 1.07 20.13
CA GLN A 54 0.77 2.39 19.79
C GLN A 54 -0.31 2.83 20.79
N CYS A 55 -1.03 1.85 21.35
CA CYS A 55 -1.99 2.07 22.42
C CYS A 55 -1.37 2.63 23.69
N ALA A 56 -0.06 2.53 23.95
CA ALA A 56 0.55 2.99 25.21
C ALA A 56 0.22 4.47 25.52
N ASN A 57 0.12 5.29 24.48
CA ASN A 57 -0.14 6.73 24.58
C ASN A 57 -1.63 7.11 24.48
N THR A 58 -2.54 6.15 24.30
CA THR A 58 -3.98 6.45 24.21
C THR A 58 -4.65 6.52 25.59
N SER A 59 -5.80 7.18 25.64
CA SER A 59 -6.58 7.32 26.88
C SER A 59 -7.03 5.96 27.41
N ALA A 60 -7.27 5.85 28.71
CA ALA A 60 -7.76 4.61 29.32
C ALA A 60 -9.08 4.12 28.69
N ALA A 61 -9.94 5.06 28.26
CA ALA A 61 -11.19 4.73 27.56
C ALA A 61 -10.94 4.10 26.18
N ILE A 62 -10.01 4.65 25.40
CA ILE A 62 -9.64 4.09 24.08
C ILE A 62 -8.98 2.72 24.26
N LYS A 63 -8.09 2.55 25.24
CA LYS A 63 -7.49 1.25 25.58
C LYS A 63 -8.54 0.21 25.94
N ALA A 64 -9.51 0.57 26.77
CA ALA A 64 -10.60 -0.33 27.17
C ALA A 64 -11.49 -0.71 25.98
N ALA A 65 -11.77 0.23 25.08
CA ALA A 65 -12.52 -0.04 23.86
C ALA A 65 -11.75 -0.98 22.92
N LEU A 66 -10.45 -0.72 22.70
CA LEU A 66 -9.58 -1.55 21.86
C LEU A 66 -9.44 -2.97 22.42
N ALA A 67 -9.26 -3.12 23.73
CA ALA A 67 -9.17 -4.42 24.38
C ALA A 67 -10.47 -5.24 24.33
N ALA A 68 -11.61 -4.59 24.10
CA ALA A 68 -12.91 -5.25 23.95
C ALA A 68 -13.17 -5.76 22.53
N VAL A 69 -12.39 -5.33 21.54
CA VAL A 69 -12.46 -5.83 20.16
C VAL A 69 -11.58 -7.07 20.05
N PRO A 70 -12.14 -8.27 19.77
CA PRO A 70 -11.33 -9.45 19.51
C PRO A 70 -10.36 -9.18 18.36
N ALA A 71 -9.10 -9.61 18.50
CA ALA A 71 -8.14 -9.59 17.40
C ALA A 71 -8.65 -10.52 16.28
N PRO A 72 -9.09 -9.97 15.12
CA PRO A 72 -9.57 -10.80 14.03
C PRO A 72 -8.42 -11.62 13.44
N ALA A 73 -8.75 -12.76 12.84
CA ALA A 73 -7.79 -13.49 12.01
C ALA A 73 -7.42 -12.60 10.81
N ALA A 74 -6.12 -12.51 10.52
CA ALA A 74 -5.61 -11.59 9.51
C ALA A 74 -6.14 -11.92 8.11
N ASN A 75 -6.22 -13.20 7.77
CA ASN A 75 -6.75 -13.72 6.51
C ASN A 75 -8.30 -13.76 6.42
N GLN A 76 -9.00 -13.31 7.47
CA GLN A 76 -10.47 -13.25 7.55
C GLN A 76 -10.93 -11.85 7.98
N LEU A 77 -10.14 -10.82 7.67
CA LEU A 77 -10.51 -9.46 8.02
C LEU A 77 -11.83 -9.09 7.35
N CYS A 78 -11.99 -9.43 6.07
CA CYS A 78 -13.22 -9.13 5.36
C CYS A 78 -14.44 -9.87 5.88
N ASP A 79 -14.33 -11.13 6.26
CA ASP A 79 -15.44 -11.85 6.91
C ASP A 79 -15.87 -11.11 8.19
N THR A 80 -14.90 -10.69 9.01
CA THR A 80 -15.17 -9.94 10.24
C THR A 80 -15.78 -8.57 9.97
N LEU A 81 -15.31 -7.87 8.92
CA LEU A 81 -15.83 -6.56 8.52
C LEU A 81 -17.27 -6.69 8.00
N LEU A 82 -17.57 -7.72 7.22
CA LEU A 82 -18.86 -7.89 6.55
C LEU A 82 -19.95 -8.47 7.46
N ASP A 83 -19.59 -9.05 8.61
CA ASP A 83 -20.54 -9.53 9.61
C ASP A 83 -21.51 -8.44 10.12
N SER A 84 -21.10 -7.17 10.07
CA SER A 84 -21.97 -6.03 10.42
C SER A 84 -21.49 -4.72 9.79
N PRO A 85 -22.36 -3.95 9.11
CA PRO A 85 -22.01 -2.63 8.58
C PRO A 85 -21.46 -1.66 9.64
N ILE A 86 -21.90 -1.80 10.89
CA ILE A 86 -21.37 -1.02 12.02
C ILE A 86 -19.92 -1.39 12.31
N ASN A 87 -19.57 -2.68 12.24
CA ASN A 87 -18.20 -3.14 12.43
C ASN A 87 -17.32 -2.67 11.28
N THR A 88 -17.80 -2.75 10.04
CA THR A 88 -17.08 -2.23 8.86
C THR A 88 -16.69 -0.77 9.06
N CYS A 89 -17.66 0.09 9.39
CA CYS A 89 -17.42 1.51 9.53
C CYS A 89 -16.59 1.88 10.76
N ASN A 90 -16.75 1.15 11.87
CA ASN A 90 -15.92 1.36 13.06
C ASN A 90 -14.46 0.96 12.83
N LEU A 91 -14.23 -0.25 12.32
CA LEU A 91 -12.88 -0.75 12.12
C LEU A 91 -12.18 0.00 10.99
N GLY A 92 -12.89 0.31 9.90
CA GLY A 92 -12.39 1.17 8.83
C GLY A 92 -11.94 2.54 9.35
N ALA A 93 -12.78 3.24 10.12
CA ALA A 93 -12.42 4.53 10.70
C ALA A 93 -11.23 4.46 11.68
N MET A 94 -11.08 3.35 12.42
CA MET A 94 -9.95 3.15 13.33
C MET A 94 -8.65 2.87 12.59
N VAL A 95 -8.70 2.08 11.53
CA VAL A 95 -7.56 1.81 10.64
C VAL A 95 -7.16 3.10 9.94
N GLU A 96 -8.12 3.82 9.34
CA GLU A 96 -7.90 5.13 8.71
C GLU A 96 -7.26 6.11 9.69
N TRP A 97 -7.80 6.26 10.90
CA TRP A 97 -7.21 7.13 11.91
C TRP A 97 -5.80 6.70 12.32
N GLY A 98 -5.59 5.40 12.56
CA GLY A 98 -4.28 4.87 12.95
C GLY A 98 -3.21 5.13 11.89
N LEU A 99 -3.55 4.95 10.62
CA LEU A 99 -2.62 5.11 9.50
C LEU A 99 -2.39 6.57 9.14
N THR A 100 -3.44 7.40 9.13
CA THR A 100 -3.32 8.84 8.85
C THR A 100 -2.63 9.61 9.99
N SER A 101 -2.82 9.21 11.26
CA SER A 101 -2.22 9.90 12.41
C SER A 101 -0.75 9.55 12.66
N THR A 102 -0.28 8.39 12.16
CA THR A 102 1.12 7.95 12.33
C THR A 102 2.01 8.25 11.12
N ALA A 103 1.42 8.63 9.98
CA ALA A 103 2.15 9.04 8.77
C ALA A 103 2.88 10.40 8.88
N SER A 104 3.16 10.87 10.10
CA SER A 104 3.54 12.27 10.34
C SER A 104 5.02 12.60 10.08
N GLU A 105 5.87 11.65 9.71
CA GLU A 105 7.21 11.99 9.22
C GLU A 105 7.57 11.11 8.02
N PRO A 106 7.78 11.69 6.82
CA PRO A 106 8.33 10.94 5.70
C PRO A 106 9.69 10.36 6.12
N PRO A 107 10.11 9.24 5.50
CA PRO A 107 11.41 8.64 5.78
C PRO A 107 12.51 9.71 5.70
N LYS A 108 13.35 9.81 6.74
CA LYS A 108 14.47 10.76 6.71
C LYS A 108 15.38 10.41 5.55
N CYS A 109 15.75 11.41 4.76
CA CYS A 109 16.74 11.21 3.72
C CYS A 109 18.09 10.86 4.36
N ASN A 110 18.50 9.60 4.25
CA ASN A 110 19.73 9.13 4.87
C ASN A 110 20.98 9.38 4.02
N GLY A 111 20.92 10.23 2.98
CA GLY A 111 22.05 10.66 2.13
C GLY A 111 22.81 9.54 1.38
N ALA A 112 22.44 8.29 1.63
CA ALA A 112 23.09 7.07 1.18
C ALA A 112 22.03 5.99 0.90
N LEU A 113 20.90 6.36 0.27
CA LEU A 113 20.08 5.37 -0.40
C LEU A 113 20.90 4.82 -1.57
N LYS A 114 21.80 3.89 -1.26
CA LYS A 114 22.39 3.05 -2.28
C LYS A 114 21.21 2.31 -2.87
N GLN A 115 21.02 2.44 -4.17
CA GLN A 115 20.10 1.55 -4.84
C GLN A 115 20.62 0.14 -4.66
N GLU A 116 19.86 -0.64 -3.92
CA GLU A 116 20.13 -2.06 -3.77
C GLU A 116 19.17 -2.75 -4.73
N VAL A 117 19.41 -2.61 -6.03
CA VAL A 117 18.76 -3.49 -7.03
C VAL A 117 19.77 -4.58 -7.35
N PRO A 118 19.38 -5.86 -7.27
CA PRO A 118 20.27 -6.94 -7.68
C PRO A 118 20.77 -6.72 -9.11
N PRO A 119 21.98 -7.19 -9.43
CA PRO A 119 22.37 -7.34 -10.83
C PRO A 119 21.34 -8.23 -11.54
N GLY A 120 20.95 -7.85 -12.76
CA GLY A 120 19.97 -8.58 -13.56
C GLY A 120 18.90 -7.66 -14.15
N GLU A 121 18.06 -8.25 -14.99
CA GLU A 121 16.98 -7.58 -15.73
C GLU A 121 15.71 -8.43 -15.62
N PRO A 122 14.53 -7.80 -15.53
CA PRO A 122 13.27 -8.51 -15.50
C PRO A 122 13.08 -9.29 -16.80
N ALA A 123 13.02 -10.62 -16.72
CA ALA A 123 12.67 -11.46 -17.86
C ALA A 123 11.18 -11.31 -18.22
N ALA A 124 10.86 -11.53 -19.49
CA ALA A 124 9.47 -11.54 -19.96
C ALA A 124 8.64 -12.60 -19.22
N LEU A 125 7.42 -12.24 -18.81
CA LEU A 125 6.49 -13.16 -18.17
C LEU A 125 5.89 -14.12 -19.20
N GLN A 126 5.63 -15.37 -18.80
CA GLN A 126 4.83 -16.30 -19.59
C GLN A 126 3.43 -15.71 -19.78
N ASP A 127 2.91 -15.70 -21.02
CA ASP A 127 1.53 -15.27 -21.28
C ASP A 127 0.54 -16.33 -20.80
N LEU A 128 -0.11 -16.05 -19.67
CA LEU A 128 -1.07 -16.94 -19.01
C LEU A 128 -2.50 -16.39 -19.04
N ARG A 129 -2.82 -15.55 -20.03
CA ARG A 129 -4.19 -15.06 -20.22
C ARG A 129 -5.09 -16.15 -20.84
N PRO A 130 -6.39 -16.18 -20.52
CA PRO A 130 -7.04 -15.39 -19.48
C PRO A 130 -6.61 -15.84 -18.07
N LEU A 131 -6.51 -14.89 -17.15
CA LEU A 131 -6.06 -15.16 -15.78
C LEU A 131 -7.09 -15.96 -14.98
N PRO A 132 -6.68 -17.00 -14.23
CA PRO A 132 -7.57 -17.77 -13.39
C PRO A 132 -8.01 -16.98 -12.15
N TYR A 133 -9.32 -16.98 -11.86
CA TYR A 133 -9.89 -16.34 -10.67
C TYR A 133 -9.38 -16.93 -9.35
N ALA A 134 -9.18 -18.25 -9.31
CA ALA A 134 -8.73 -18.97 -8.12
C ALA A 134 -7.22 -18.82 -7.83
N GLY A 135 -6.48 -18.12 -8.70
CA GLY A 135 -5.02 -18.15 -8.73
C GLY A 135 -4.46 -19.24 -9.62
N PHE A 136 -3.14 -19.31 -9.74
CA PHE A 136 -2.47 -20.32 -10.55
C PHE A 136 -2.31 -21.62 -9.77
N ASP A 137 -2.72 -22.75 -10.35
CA ASP A 137 -2.55 -24.08 -9.75
C ASP A 137 -1.05 -24.45 -9.57
N ASN A 138 -0.18 -23.86 -10.38
CA ASN A 138 1.27 -24.06 -10.40
C ASN A 138 2.04 -22.83 -9.86
N ALA A 139 1.50 -22.14 -8.85
CA ALA A 139 2.10 -20.93 -8.29
C ALA A 139 3.59 -21.10 -7.89
N THR A 140 3.97 -22.26 -7.34
CA THR A 140 5.36 -22.57 -6.99
C THR A 140 6.26 -22.62 -8.22
N ASP A 141 5.87 -23.33 -9.28
CA ASP A 141 6.64 -23.41 -10.53
C ASP A 141 6.81 -22.02 -11.17
N LEU A 142 5.78 -21.16 -11.07
CA LEU A 142 5.85 -19.78 -11.56
C LEU A 142 6.80 -18.92 -10.74
N LEU A 143 6.82 -19.07 -9.41
CA LEU A 143 7.78 -18.38 -8.56
C LEU A 143 9.22 -18.83 -8.85
N GLU A 144 9.45 -20.12 -9.13
CA GLU A 144 10.78 -20.59 -9.55
C GLU A 144 11.20 -20.03 -10.92
N LEU A 145 10.27 -19.92 -11.86
CA LEU A 145 10.54 -19.45 -13.21
C LEU A 145 10.67 -17.92 -13.32
N GLU A 146 9.81 -17.18 -12.64
CA GLU A 146 9.63 -15.73 -12.80
C GLU A 146 9.98 -14.93 -11.53
N GLY A 147 10.34 -15.60 -10.42
CA GLY A 147 10.56 -14.97 -9.12
C GLY A 147 11.69 -13.94 -9.11
N GLU A 148 12.73 -14.12 -9.93
CA GLU A 148 13.79 -13.11 -10.09
C GLU A 148 13.24 -11.81 -10.69
N THR A 149 12.39 -11.91 -11.72
CA THR A 149 11.67 -10.76 -12.29
C THR A 149 10.79 -10.08 -11.24
N TYR A 150 10.07 -10.87 -10.43
CA TYR A 150 9.20 -10.33 -9.38
C TYR A 150 10.00 -9.56 -8.34
N PHE A 151 11.11 -10.14 -7.88
CA PHE A 151 11.99 -9.50 -6.91
C PHE A 151 12.61 -8.22 -7.47
N TRP A 152 13.10 -8.25 -8.72
CA TRP A 152 13.68 -7.07 -9.36
C TRP A 152 12.69 -5.90 -9.45
N LEU A 153 11.45 -6.18 -9.91
CA LEU A 153 10.39 -5.18 -10.04
C LEU A 153 9.99 -4.62 -8.67
N TYR A 154 9.77 -5.50 -7.69
CA TYR A 154 9.39 -5.09 -6.34
C TYR A 154 10.51 -4.31 -5.64
N ARG A 155 11.77 -4.70 -5.82
CA ARG A 155 12.90 -3.99 -5.22
C ARG A 155 13.10 -2.61 -5.84
N THR A 156 12.88 -2.48 -7.16
CA THR A 156 12.88 -1.19 -7.85
C THR A 156 11.81 -0.26 -7.27
N LEU A 157 10.61 -0.79 -6.98
CA LEU A 157 9.54 -0.04 -6.30
C LEU A 157 9.94 0.41 -4.90
N LEU A 158 10.50 -0.47 -4.06
CA LEU A 158 10.92 -0.11 -2.71
C LEU A 158 12.01 0.97 -2.71
N ASN A 159 12.94 0.92 -3.66
CA ASN A 159 13.95 1.95 -3.83
C ASN A 159 13.33 3.30 -4.25
N PHE A 160 12.30 3.26 -5.12
CA PHE A 160 11.55 4.45 -5.52
C PHE A 160 10.73 5.03 -4.36
N GLU A 161 10.07 4.20 -3.57
CA GLU A 161 9.34 4.59 -2.35
C GLU A 161 10.28 5.26 -1.33
N ALA A 162 11.42 4.62 -1.04
CA ALA A 162 12.39 5.15 -0.09
C ALA A 162 12.96 6.51 -0.54
N TYR A 163 13.08 6.73 -1.86
CA TYR A 163 13.57 7.97 -2.43
C TYR A 163 12.64 9.17 -2.16
N LEU A 164 11.32 8.98 -2.01
CA LEU A 164 10.39 10.09 -1.82
C LEU A 164 10.76 10.97 -0.62
N GLY A 165 11.24 10.36 0.47
CA GLY A 165 11.73 11.08 1.63
C GLY A 165 12.90 12.03 1.32
N CYS A 166 13.78 11.65 0.40
CA CYS A 166 14.83 12.52 -0.12
C CYS A 166 14.30 13.62 -1.01
N PHE A 167 13.40 13.31 -1.94
CA PHE A 167 12.76 14.33 -2.77
C PHE A 167 12.09 15.42 -1.93
N ILE A 168 11.31 15.04 -0.92
CA ILE A 168 10.63 15.99 -0.01
C ILE A 168 11.66 16.81 0.78
N ALA A 169 12.72 16.18 1.29
CA ALA A 169 13.69 16.84 2.15
C ALA A 169 14.59 17.85 1.42
N ASN A 170 15.00 17.56 0.18
CA ASN A 170 16.01 18.37 -0.50
C ASN A 170 15.84 18.48 -2.03
N GLY A 171 14.75 17.96 -2.60
CA GLY A 171 14.51 17.97 -4.05
C GLY A 171 15.50 17.12 -4.85
N SER A 172 16.14 16.13 -4.20
CA SER A 172 17.02 15.17 -4.88
C SER A 172 16.27 14.49 -6.02
N SER A 173 17.00 14.09 -7.08
CA SER A 173 16.49 13.26 -8.17
C SER A 173 16.65 11.78 -7.86
N TRP A 174 15.72 10.95 -8.34
CA TRP A 174 15.84 9.51 -8.25
C TRP A 174 16.76 9.03 -9.36
N GLU A 175 17.76 8.24 -9.01
CA GLU A 175 18.55 7.51 -9.98
C GLU A 175 17.83 6.18 -10.24
N PRO A 176 17.66 5.73 -11.49
CA PRO A 176 17.12 4.40 -11.82
C PRO A 176 18.21 3.31 -11.65
N PRO A 177 17.85 2.02 -11.61
CA PRO A 177 18.81 0.92 -11.53
C PRO A 177 19.89 0.97 -12.63
N SER A 178 21.06 0.38 -12.39
CA SER A 178 22.12 0.34 -13.40
C SER A 178 21.62 -0.30 -14.71
N GLY A 179 21.94 0.30 -15.85
CA GLY A 179 21.43 -0.11 -17.17
C GLY A 179 20.08 0.51 -17.56
N TRP A 180 19.36 1.11 -16.60
CA TRP A 180 18.06 1.74 -16.83
C TRP A 180 18.17 3.26 -16.88
N GLN A 181 17.29 3.87 -17.67
CA GLN A 181 17.14 5.32 -17.77
C GLN A 181 15.76 5.72 -17.24
N LEU A 182 15.74 6.76 -16.39
CA LEU A 182 14.50 7.41 -16.00
C LEU A 182 14.05 8.28 -17.17
N HIS A 183 13.03 7.82 -17.91
CA HIS A 183 12.45 8.59 -19.02
C HIS A 183 11.57 9.71 -18.49
N SER A 184 10.62 9.36 -17.61
CA SER A 184 9.64 10.31 -17.08
C SER A 184 9.37 10.05 -15.60
N MET A 185 9.35 11.12 -14.81
CA MET A 185 8.79 11.12 -13.46
C MET A 185 7.37 11.67 -13.52
N LEU A 186 6.39 10.87 -13.13
CA LEU A 186 4.99 11.21 -13.15
C LEU A 186 4.55 11.57 -11.73
N ASN A 187 3.89 12.72 -11.60
CA ASN A 187 3.57 13.30 -10.31
C ASN A 187 2.06 13.32 -10.06
N VAL A 188 1.68 13.28 -8.79
CA VAL A 188 0.34 13.59 -8.31
C VAL A 188 0.32 14.91 -7.57
N THR A 189 -0.81 15.60 -7.63
CA THR A 189 -1.06 16.83 -6.90
C THR A 189 -1.93 16.53 -5.67
N GLU A 190 -1.42 16.84 -4.48
CA GLU A 190 -2.08 16.60 -3.19
C GLU A 190 -2.32 17.91 -2.43
N PRO A 191 -3.29 17.96 -1.50
CA PRO A 191 -3.43 19.08 -0.57
C PRO A 191 -2.24 19.17 0.41
N ALA A 192 -1.58 20.33 0.50
CA ALA A 192 -0.39 20.52 1.34
C ALA A 192 -0.65 20.41 2.85
N SER A 193 -1.90 20.58 3.31
CA SER A 193 -2.27 20.47 4.73
C SER A 193 -2.10 19.07 5.30
N ASN A 194 -1.98 18.06 4.44
CA ASN A 194 -1.98 16.65 4.81
C ASN A 194 -0.60 15.99 4.58
N THR A 195 0.37 16.73 4.05
CA THR A 195 1.75 16.26 3.94
C THR A 195 2.54 16.70 5.15
N ALA A 196 2.73 15.77 6.08
CA ALA A 196 3.66 15.99 7.16
C ALA A 196 5.07 16.14 6.57
N GLY A 197 5.72 17.28 6.81
CA GLY A 197 6.99 17.62 6.15
C GLY A 197 6.87 18.40 4.84
N ALA A 198 5.72 19.03 4.54
CA ALA A 198 5.65 20.04 3.48
C ALA A 198 6.85 21.01 3.59
N PRO A 199 7.56 21.34 2.49
CA PRO A 199 8.74 22.19 2.54
C PRO A 199 8.43 23.49 3.29
N ALA A 200 9.35 23.90 4.17
CA ALA A 200 9.19 25.15 4.93
C ALA A 200 8.97 26.32 3.95
N GLY A 201 7.76 26.88 3.93
CA GLY A 201 7.35 27.94 3.01
C GLY A 201 6.22 27.58 2.03
N ALA A 202 5.71 26.35 2.03
CA ALA A 202 4.50 26.00 1.27
C ALA A 202 3.30 26.85 1.75
N THR A 203 2.75 27.66 0.86
CA THR A 203 1.46 28.37 1.06
C THR A 203 0.34 27.36 1.35
N PRO A 204 -0.79 27.76 1.97
CA PRO A 204 -2.02 26.97 1.92
C PRO A 204 -2.32 26.68 0.44
N GLY A 205 -2.11 25.42 0.02
CA GLY A 205 -1.90 25.12 -1.38
C GLY A 205 -1.79 23.62 -1.64
N THR A 206 -1.42 23.26 -2.86
CA THR A 206 -1.16 21.89 -3.27
C THR A 206 0.34 21.60 -3.30
N VAL A 207 0.71 20.34 -3.09
CA VAL A 207 2.07 19.81 -3.27
C VAL A 207 2.08 18.84 -4.44
N VAL A 208 3.16 18.84 -5.21
CA VAL A 208 3.35 17.93 -6.34
C VAL A 208 4.39 16.90 -5.95
N LEU A 209 4.01 15.62 -5.93
CA LEU A 209 4.88 14.54 -5.47
C LEU A 209 5.08 13.50 -6.58
N PRO A 210 6.31 12.99 -6.76
CA PRO A 210 6.59 11.80 -7.55
C PRO A 210 5.70 10.64 -7.10
N PHE A 211 5.06 9.95 -8.04
CA PHE A 211 4.15 8.84 -7.75
C PHE A 211 4.35 7.64 -8.69
N ALA A 212 4.74 7.89 -9.93
CA ALA A 212 5.17 6.83 -10.84
C ALA A 212 6.42 7.24 -11.61
N ALA A 213 7.19 6.26 -12.04
CA ALA A 213 8.34 6.44 -12.90
C ALA A 213 8.21 5.55 -14.14
N VAL A 214 8.54 6.12 -15.30
CA VAL A 214 8.72 5.37 -16.53
C VAL A 214 10.20 5.15 -16.73
N LEU A 215 10.60 3.89 -16.74
CA LEU A 215 11.97 3.45 -16.93
C LEU A 215 12.12 2.79 -18.30
N LEU A 216 13.27 3.02 -18.92
CA LEU A 216 13.65 2.42 -20.20
C LEU A 216 15.00 1.73 -20.08
N ASN A 217 15.05 0.46 -20.46
CA ASN A 217 16.28 -0.21 -20.82
C ASN A 217 16.35 -0.26 -22.35
N GLN A 218 17.26 0.54 -22.93
CA GLN A 218 17.39 0.65 -24.38
C GLN A 218 18.04 -0.57 -25.01
N GLU A 219 18.97 -1.22 -24.29
CA GLU A 219 19.70 -2.39 -24.79
C GLU A 219 18.76 -3.59 -24.91
N GLU A 220 17.94 -3.81 -23.88
CA GLU A 220 16.97 -4.90 -23.83
C GLU A 220 15.58 -4.55 -24.40
N GLN A 221 15.37 -3.30 -24.83
CA GLN A 221 14.09 -2.82 -25.36
C GLN A 221 12.93 -3.04 -24.39
N GLN A 222 13.17 -2.75 -23.10
CA GLN A 222 12.18 -2.93 -22.04
C GLN A 222 11.72 -1.59 -21.48
N LEU A 223 10.42 -1.48 -21.24
CA LEU A 223 9.79 -0.35 -20.57
C LEU A 223 9.15 -0.83 -19.27
N VAL A 224 9.41 -0.15 -18.17
CA VAL A 224 8.78 -0.42 -16.87
C VAL A 224 8.05 0.84 -16.40
N ILE A 225 6.77 0.70 -16.06
CA ILE A 225 5.98 1.71 -15.36
C ILE A 225 5.91 1.28 -13.90
N ALA A 226 6.69 1.93 -13.05
CA ALA A 226 6.77 1.65 -11.62
C ALA A 226 5.90 2.64 -10.84
N VAL A 227 4.92 2.15 -10.08
CA VAL A 227 3.94 2.95 -9.35
C VAL A 227 4.07 2.69 -7.85
N ARG A 228 4.50 3.70 -7.08
CA ARG A 228 4.72 3.51 -5.64
C ARG A 228 3.42 3.41 -4.83
N GLY A 229 3.51 2.82 -3.65
CA GLY A 229 2.45 2.79 -2.66
C GLY A 229 2.25 4.10 -1.89
N THR A 230 1.44 3.99 -0.84
CA THR A 230 1.05 5.07 0.07
C THR A 230 2.20 5.53 0.95
N MET A 231 2.45 6.83 0.94
CA MET A 231 3.53 7.51 1.66
C MET A 231 3.05 8.74 2.44
N THR A 232 1.92 9.34 2.06
CA THR A 232 1.36 10.53 2.72
C THR A 232 -0.01 10.26 3.34
N ALA A 233 -0.44 11.12 4.28
CA ALA A 233 -1.78 11.03 4.84
C ALA A 233 -2.88 11.37 3.81
N ALA A 234 -2.57 12.21 2.80
CA ALA A 234 -3.51 12.48 1.71
C ALA A 234 -3.75 11.22 0.86
N GLU A 235 -2.69 10.46 0.59
CA GLU A 235 -2.76 9.20 -0.14
C GLU A 235 -3.52 8.12 0.63
N TRP A 236 -3.39 8.05 1.97
CA TRP A 236 -4.30 7.22 2.77
C TRP A 236 -5.78 7.61 2.57
N GLY A 237 -6.10 8.90 2.44
CA GLY A 237 -7.45 9.33 2.08
C GLY A 237 -7.90 8.85 0.69
N ILE A 238 -6.96 8.69 -0.24
CA ILE A 238 -7.22 8.07 -1.55
C ILE A 238 -7.57 6.59 -1.35
N ASP A 239 -6.83 5.86 -0.52
CA ASP A 239 -7.13 4.47 -0.17
C ASP A 239 -8.53 4.31 0.43
N PHE A 240 -8.98 5.23 1.29
CA PHE A 240 -10.31 5.11 1.92
C PHE A 240 -11.48 5.62 1.06
N SER A 241 -11.23 6.09 -0.16
CA SER A 241 -12.25 6.55 -1.10
C SER A 241 -12.89 5.39 -1.89
N TYR A 242 -13.46 4.41 -1.17
CA TYR A 242 -13.91 3.13 -1.74
C TYR A 242 -15.23 3.15 -2.51
N ASN A 243 -15.79 4.32 -2.76
CA ASN A 243 -16.84 4.43 -3.77
C ASN A 243 -16.31 4.08 -5.16
N GLN A 244 -17.20 3.72 -6.08
CA GLN A 244 -16.82 3.45 -7.47
C GLN A 244 -17.16 4.61 -8.40
N THR A 245 -16.43 4.69 -9.51
CA THR A 245 -16.68 5.61 -10.63
C THR A 245 -16.51 4.90 -11.96
N ALA A 246 -17.30 5.31 -12.94
CA ALA A 246 -17.24 4.85 -14.32
C ALA A 246 -16.85 5.98 -15.29
N LEU A 247 -16.33 7.10 -14.77
CA LEU A 247 -16.10 8.33 -15.55
C LEU A 247 -14.73 8.39 -16.26
N VAL A 248 -13.99 7.28 -16.28
CA VAL A 248 -12.65 7.22 -16.88
C VAL A 248 -12.73 6.58 -18.26
N ALA A 249 -12.73 7.40 -19.31
CA ALA A 249 -12.90 6.94 -20.70
C ALA A 249 -11.82 5.93 -21.13
N ALA A 250 -10.57 6.11 -20.71
CA ALA A 250 -9.46 5.20 -21.01
C ALA A 250 -9.66 3.78 -20.42
N LEU A 251 -10.60 3.61 -19.48
CA LEU A 251 -10.97 2.33 -18.88
C LEU A 251 -12.30 1.79 -19.45
N GLY A 252 -12.79 2.33 -20.57
CA GLY A 252 -14.03 1.89 -21.22
C GLY A 252 -15.29 2.11 -20.38
N SER A 253 -15.25 3.06 -19.44
CA SER A 253 -16.33 3.34 -18.47
C SER A 253 -16.69 2.14 -17.57
N LEU A 254 -15.73 1.24 -17.33
CA LEU A 254 -15.89 0.16 -16.36
C LEU A 254 -15.82 0.74 -14.92
N PRO A 255 -16.70 0.33 -13.99
CA PRO A 255 -16.66 0.83 -12.62
C PRO A 255 -15.38 0.41 -11.90
N VAL A 256 -14.63 1.41 -11.44
CA VAL A 256 -13.36 1.25 -10.73
C VAL A 256 -13.37 2.07 -9.44
N HIS A 257 -12.44 1.76 -8.55
CA HIS A 257 -12.25 2.48 -7.29
C HIS A 257 -12.01 3.98 -7.52
N TYR A 258 -12.75 4.85 -6.82
CA TYR A 258 -12.75 6.29 -7.04
C TYR A 258 -11.40 6.94 -6.76
N GLY A 259 -10.78 6.63 -5.61
CA GLY A 259 -9.45 7.14 -5.26
C GLY A 259 -8.40 6.79 -6.33
N PHE A 260 -8.24 5.49 -6.61
CA PHE A 260 -7.32 4.99 -7.63
C PHE A 260 -7.58 5.59 -9.02
N ALA A 261 -8.85 5.79 -9.41
CA ALA A 261 -9.22 6.45 -10.65
C ALA A 261 -8.73 7.92 -10.70
N GLY A 262 -8.81 8.65 -9.58
CA GLY A 262 -8.30 10.02 -9.48
C GLY A 262 -6.78 10.12 -9.62
N VAL A 263 -6.03 9.14 -9.09
CA VAL A 263 -4.58 9.03 -9.31
C VAL A 263 -4.29 8.66 -10.76
N PHE A 264 -4.97 7.63 -11.28
CA PHE A 264 -4.84 7.19 -12.67
C PHE A 264 -5.01 8.35 -13.65
N GLN A 265 -6.02 9.21 -13.46
CA GLN A 265 -6.28 10.34 -14.35
C GLN A 265 -5.14 11.36 -14.41
N GLN A 266 -4.37 11.50 -13.31
CA GLN A 266 -3.20 12.37 -13.28
C GLN A 266 -1.98 11.75 -13.95
N LEU A 267 -1.81 10.42 -13.83
CA LEU A 267 -0.65 9.70 -14.37
C LEU A 267 -0.82 9.33 -15.85
N TRP A 268 -2.03 8.96 -16.27
CA TRP A 268 -2.31 8.38 -17.58
C TRP A 268 -1.81 9.23 -18.76
N PRO A 269 -1.97 10.57 -18.79
CA PRO A 269 -1.45 11.37 -19.90
C PRO A 269 0.07 11.23 -20.09
N GLY A 270 0.83 11.14 -19.00
CA GLY A 270 2.28 10.95 -19.06
C GLY A 270 2.66 9.53 -19.47
N VAL A 271 1.94 8.52 -18.98
CA VAL A 271 2.10 7.13 -19.44
C VAL A 271 1.82 7.01 -20.93
N GLN A 272 0.69 7.55 -21.39
CA GLN A 272 0.29 7.51 -22.80
C GLN A 272 1.34 8.18 -23.71
N ALA A 273 1.86 9.35 -23.31
CA ALA A 273 2.92 10.02 -24.05
C ALA A 273 4.20 9.18 -24.13
N ALA A 274 4.60 8.52 -23.04
CA ALA A 274 5.75 7.63 -23.04
C ALA A 274 5.52 6.38 -23.91
N LEU A 275 4.30 5.82 -23.93
CA LEU A 275 3.96 4.70 -24.83
C LEU A 275 4.01 5.12 -26.30
N ASP A 276 3.51 6.31 -26.63
CA ASP A 276 3.58 6.86 -27.98
C ASP A 276 5.03 7.02 -28.45
N GLU A 277 5.90 7.54 -27.59
CA GLU A 277 7.31 7.75 -27.91
C GLU A 277 8.10 6.44 -27.97
N LEU A 278 7.98 5.60 -26.94
CA LEU A 278 8.90 4.49 -26.70
C LEU A 278 8.42 3.16 -27.29
N VAL A 279 7.13 2.99 -27.54
CA VAL A 279 6.55 1.73 -28.02
C VAL A 279 5.95 1.90 -29.43
N VAL A 280 5.13 2.94 -29.63
CA VAL A 280 4.43 3.15 -30.91
C VAL A 280 5.34 3.80 -31.95
N GLY A 281 6.09 4.84 -31.56
CA GLY A 281 6.89 5.66 -32.47
C GLY A 281 8.40 5.40 -32.46
N GLY A 282 8.91 4.66 -31.47
CA GLY A 282 10.34 4.57 -31.16
C GLY A 282 11.17 3.64 -32.06
N SER A 283 12.47 3.94 -32.17
CA SER A 283 13.48 3.01 -32.67
C SER A 283 14.73 3.07 -31.78
N PRO A 284 15.11 1.96 -31.09
CA PRO A 284 14.33 0.73 -30.99
C PRO A 284 13.05 0.93 -30.17
N ALA A 285 11.93 0.43 -30.66
CA ALA A 285 10.69 0.38 -29.88
C ALA A 285 10.83 -0.64 -28.76
N ALA A 286 10.39 -0.30 -27.56
CA ALA A 286 10.32 -1.25 -26.46
C ALA A 286 9.37 -2.39 -26.86
N THR A 287 9.88 -3.62 -26.84
CA THR A 287 9.13 -4.83 -27.20
C THR A 287 8.55 -5.53 -25.97
N GLN A 288 8.97 -5.12 -24.78
CA GLN A 288 8.47 -5.62 -23.50
C GLN A 288 8.01 -4.45 -22.64
N VAL A 289 6.77 -4.52 -22.18
CA VAL A 289 6.15 -3.48 -21.37
C VAL A 289 5.70 -4.10 -20.05
N PHE A 290 6.27 -3.61 -18.96
CA PHE A 290 5.90 -4.00 -17.61
C PHE A 290 5.18 -2.86 -16.91
N VAL A 291 4.18 -3.22 -16.10
CA VAL A 291 3.62 -2.36 -15.08
C VAL A 291 3.83 -3.05 -13.75
N THR A 292 4.37 -2.32 -12.77
CA THR A 292 4.51 -2.84 -11.42
C THR A 292 4.05 -1.81 -10.40
N GLY A 293 3.49 -2.30 -9.31
CA GLY A 293 3.14 -1.46 -8.18
C GLY A 293 3.08 -2.26 -6.90
N HIS A 294 3.11 -1.53 -5.79
CA HIS A 294 2.97 -2.05 -4.44
C HIS A 294 1.83 -1.30 -3.71
N SER A 295 1.02 -1.98 -2.89
CA SER A 295 -0.02 -1.33 -2.08
C SER A 295 -1.02 -0.54 -2.95
N LEU A 296 -1.34 0.71 -2.57
CA LEU A 296 -2.04 1.70 -3.41
C LEU A 296 -1.52 1.74 -4.85
N GLY A 297 -0.21 1.71 -5.02
CA GLY A 297 0.45 1.71 -6.33
C GLY A 297 0.13 0.48 -7.17
N ALA A 298 -0.10 -0.68 -6.55
CA ALA A 298 -0.57 -1.88 -7.24
C ALA A 298 -2.05 -1.79 -7.61
N GLY A 299 -2.88 -1.12 -6.78
CA GLY A 299 -4.27 -0.78 -7.12
C GLY A 299 -4.35 0.13 -8.35
N VAL A 300 -3.56 1.22 -8.36
CA VAL A 300 -3.44 2.13 -9.52
C VAL A 300 -2.77 1.43 -10.71
N GLY A 301 -1.76 0.61 -10.45
CA GLY A 301 -1.05 -0.21 -11.43
C GLY A 301 -1.96 -1.18 -12.16
N THR A 302 -2.99 -1.70 -11.48
CA THR A 302 -4.06 -2.51 -12.11
C THR A 302 -4.80 -1.69 -13.19
N LEU A 303 -5.20 -0.45 -12.88
CA LEU A 303 -5.87 0.43 -13.83
C LEU A 303 -4.94 0.82 -15.00
N LEU A 304 -3.69 1.17 -14.69
CA LEU A 304 -2.68 1.51 -15.70
C LEU A 304 -2.36 0.33 -16.62
N SER A 305 -2.24 -0.89 -16.10
CA SER A 305 -1.98 -2.08 -16.93
C SER A 305 -3.08 -2.33 -17.95
N TYR A 306 -4.35 -2.21 -17.52
CA TYR A 306 -5.50 -2.34 -18.41
C TYR A 306 -5.52 -1.28 -19.49
N ALA A 307 -5.33 -0.01 -19.11
CA ALA A 307 -5.30 1.11 -20.05
C ALA A 307 -4.13 0.99 -21.04
N THR A 308 -2.94 0.62 -20.56
CA THR A 308 -1.75 0.40 -21.39
C THR A 308 -2.00 -0.69 -22.43
N GLN A 309 -2.49 -1.88 -22.03
CA GLN A 309 -2.75 -2.95 -22.99
C GLN A 309 -3.87 -2.57 -23.98
N SER A 310 -4.94 -1.94 -23.50
CA SER A 310 -6.04 -1.46 -24.36
C SER A 310 -5.54 -0.46 -25.40
N TYR A 311 -4.72 0.50 -24.96
CA TYR A 311 -4.15 1.54 -25.82
C TYR A 311 -3.21 0.94 -26.87
N LEU A 312 -2.30 0.06 -26.48
CA LEU A 312 -1.38 -0.58 -27.41
C LEU A 312 -2.13 -1.46 -28.42
N ASN A 313 -3.17 -2.20 -28.00
CA ASN A 313 -4.02 -2.95 -28.91
C ASN A 313 -4.73 -2.05 -29.92
N GLU A 314 -5.21 -0.87 -29.50
CA GLU A 314 -5.82 0.11 -30.40
C GLU A 314 -4.82 0.64 -31.43
N LYS A 315 -3.59 0.97 -30.99
CA LYS A 315 -2.56 1.59 -31.86
C LYS A 315 -1.84 0.61 -32.77
N LEU A 316 -1.56 -0.60 -32.30
CA LEU A 316 -0.66 -1.55 -32.95
C LEU A 316 -1.37 -2.85 -33.37
N GLY A 317 -2.62 -3.09 -32.95
CA GLY A 317 -3.36 -4.30 -33.27
C GLY A 317 -2.60 -5.56 -32.83
N ALA A 318 -2.43 -6.51 -33.75
CA ALA A 318 -1.72 -7.76 -33.48
C ALA A 318 -0.21 -7.59 -33.23
N ALA A 319 0.37 -6.42 -33.52
CA ALA A 319 1.76 -6.11 -33.23
C ALA A 319 1.97 -5.51 -31.82
N ALA A 320 0.89 -5.27 -31.07
CA ALA A 320 0.98 -4.76 -29.71
C ALA A 320 1.75 -5.76 -28.82
N PRO A 321 2.77 -5.31 -28.05
CA PRO A 321 3.38 -6.18 -27.07
C PRO A 321 2.37 -6.52 -25.96
N VAL A 322 2.54 -7.70 -25.38
CA VAL A 322 1.76 -8.10 -24.20
C VAL A 322 2.30 -7.37 -22.99
N VAL A 323 1.42 -6.69 -22.26
CA VAL A 323 1.73 -5.99 -21.02
C VAL A 323 1.81 -7.01 -19.89
N GLY A 324 3.00 -7.16 -19.33
CA GLY A 324 3.24 -7.92 -18.10
C GLY A 324 2.96 -7.06 -16.88
N ALA A 325 2.11 -7.51 -15.96
CA ALA A 325 1.83 -6.77 -14.73
C ALA A 325 2.28 -7.58 -13.50
N VAL A 326 3.17 -7.03 -12.67
CA VAL A 326 3.53 -7.63 -11.37
C VAL A 326 3.03 -6.70 -10.28
N LEU A 327 1.93 -7.09 -9.67
CA LEU A 327 1.17 -6.29 -8.72
C LEU A 327 1.34 -6.90 -7.34
N VAL A 328 2.08 -6.21 -6.47
CA VAL A 328 2.44 -6.69 -5.14
C VAL A 328 1.51 -6.08 -4.10
N ALA A 329 0.89 -6.94 -3.29
CA ALA A 329 -0.10 -6.53 -2.32
C ALA A 329 -1.28 -5.69 -2.88
N PRO A 330 -1.86 -6.01 -4.07
CA PRO A 330 -2.85 -5.13 -4.68
C PRO A 330 -4.19 -5.17 -3.95
N PRO A 331 -4.74 -4.02 -3.54
CA PRO A 331 -6.14 -3.93 -3.16
C PRO A 331 -7.05 -4.19 -4.38
N ASN A 332 -8.32 -4.51 -4.11
CA ASN A 332 -9.34 -4.67 -5.15
C ASN A 332 -9.64 -3.32 -5.81
N ALA A 333 -9.32 -3.20 -7.10
CA ALA A 333 -9.33 -1.93 -7.81
C ALA A 333 -10.63 -1.62 -8.58
N GLY A 334 -11.56 -2.57 -8.71
CA GLY A 334 -12.79 -2.35 -9.47
C GLY A 334 -13.86 -3.41 -9.31
N SER A 335 -14.92 -3.24 -10.08
CA SER A 335 -16.08 -4.13 -10.06
C SER A 335 -15.81 -5.47 -10.74
N PRO A 336 -16.70 -6.47 -10.56
CA PRO A 336 -16.60 -7.73 -11.29
C PRO A 336 -16.46 -7.55 -12.81
N GLN A 337 -17.18 -6.58 -13.41
CA GLN A 337 -17.10 -6.31 -14.85
C GLN A 337 -15.72 -5.78 -15.26
N PHE A 338 -15.11 -4.92 -14.45
CA PHE A 338 -13.75 -4.46 -14.69
C PHE A 338 -12.76 -5.64 -14.60
N VAL A 339 -12.92 -6.49 -13.58
CA VAL A 339 -12.06 -7.65 -13.36
C VAL A 339 -12.16 -8.68 -14.50
N ASP A 340 -13.35 -8.98 -15.01
CA ASP A 340 -13.54 -9.86 -16.17
C ASP A 340 -12.76 -9.34 -17.39
N ALA A 341 -12.86 -8.04 -17.65
CA ALA A 341 -12.14 -7.39 -18.75
C ALA A 341 -10.62 -7.42 -18.52
N PHE A 342 -10.17 -7.12 -17.29
CA PHE A 342 -8.76 -7.17 -16.90
C PHE A 342 -8.16 -8.56 -17.09
N ASN A 343 -8.81 -9.60 -16.55
CA ASN A 343 -8.32 -10.98 -16.56
C ASN A 343 -8.19 -11.53 -17.98
N THR A 344 -9.00 -11.03 -18.91
CA THR A 344 -8.92 -11.40 -20.33
C THR A 344 -7.76 -10.69 -21.03
N LEU A 345 -7.52 -9.43 -20.67
CA LEU A 345 -6.69 -8.52 -21.45
C LEU A 345 -5.23 -8.50 -21.00
N VAL A 346 -4.96 -8.49 -19.69
CA VAL A 346 -3.63 -8.21 -19.12
C VAL A 346 -2.96 -9.49 -18.62
N ASN A 347 -1.67 -9.67 -18.91
CA ASN A 347 -0.89 -10.79 -18.39
C ASN A 347 -0.32 -10.43 -17.01
N ALA A 348 -1.11 -10.64 -15.96
CA ALA A 348 -0.76 -10.20 -14.61
C ALA A 348 -0.34 -11.33 -13.66
N ARG A 349 0.39 -10.94 -12.63
CA ARG A 349 0.70 -11.69 -11.40
C ARG A 349 0.26 -10.85 -10.22
N ARG A 350 -0.70 -11.34 -9.47
CA ARG A 350 -1.16 -10.74 -8.22
C ARG A 350 -0.45 -11.45 -7.06
N LEU A 351 0.57 -10.83 -6.50
CA LEU A 351 1.28 -11.39 -5.35
C LEU A 351 0.59 -10.93 -4.07
N ALA A 352 0.14 -11.87 -3.25
CA ALA A 352 -0.53 -11.59 -1.98
C ALA A 352 0.04 -12.46 -0.86
N PHE A 353 0.43 -11.85 0.25
CA PHE A 353 0.78 -12.61 1.45
C PHE A 353 -0.48 -12.95 2.25
N GLU A 354 -0.57 -14.18 2.77
CA GLU A 354 -1.79 -14.70 3.41
C GLU A 354 -2.34 -13.79 4.54
N TYR A 355 -1.45 -13.21 5.35
CA TYR A 355 -1.84 -12.35 6.46
C TYR A 355 -1.83 -10.86 6.14
N ASP A 356 -1.53 -10.50 4.89
CA ASP A 356 -1.70 -9.13 4.45
C ASP A 356 -3.18 -8.80 4.27
N ILE A 357 -3.59 -7.70 4.89
CA ILE A 357 -4.97 -7.24 4.88
C ILE A 357 -5.28 -6.37 3.68
N VAL A 358 -4.27 -5.77 3.04
CA VAL A 358 -4.48 -4.88 1.89
C VAL A 358 -5.04 -5.62 0.69
N PRO A 359 -4.57 -6.82 0.32
CA PRO A 359 -5.14 -7.56 -0.81
C PRO A 359 -6.58 -8.03 -0.59
N GLN A 360 -7.06 -8.05 0.65
CA GLN A 360 -8.46 -8.34 0.98
C GLN A 360 -9.33 -7.07 0.85
N ALA A 361 -8.72 -5.89 0.98
CA ALA A 361 -9.42 -4.62 0.88
C ALA A 361 -9.54 -4.19 -0.60
N PHE A 362 -10.67 -3.66 -1.04
CA PHE A 362 -11.98 -3.61 -0.37
C PHE A 362 -12.67 -4.96 -0.46
N CYS A 363 -13.49 -5.28 0.54
CA CYS A 363 -14.03 -6.62 0.66
C CYS A 363 -14.88 -7.03 -0.55
N THR A 364 -14.68 -8.29 -0.96
CA THR A 364 -15.46 -8.98 -2.00
C THR A 364 -16.54 -9.84 -1.34
N PRO A 365 -17.73 -9.96 -1.94
CA PRO A 365 -18.16 -9.38 -3.22
C PRO A 365 -18.58 -7.91 -3.12
N GLU A 366 -18.82 -7.38 -1.92
CA GLU A 366 -19.32 -6.03 -1.72
C GLU A 366 -18.69 -5.37 -0.50
N MET A 367 -18.33 -4.09 -0.63
CA MET A 367 -17.86 -3.24 0.46
C MET A 367 -18.99 -2.31 0.92
N PRO A 368 -19.48 -2.42 2.18
CA PRO A 368 -20.52 -1.54 2.71
C PRO A 368 -20.15 -0.06 2.62
N SER A 369 -21.13 0.81 2.31
CA SER A 369 -20.94 2.26 2.39
C SER A 369 -21.03 2.74 3.83
N CYS A 370 -20.19 3.72 4.18
CA CYS A 370 -20.16 4.33 5.51
C CYS A 370 -20.59 5.80 5.41
N PRO A 371 -21.87 6.11 5.63
CA PRO A 371 -22.35 7.47 5.62
C PRO A 371 -21.84 8.24 6.85
N PRO A 372 -21.30 9.47 6.69
CA PRO A 372 -20.78 10.26 7.79
C PRO A 372 -21.92 10.65 8.74
N GLY A 373 -21.72 10.41 10.05
CA GLY A 373 -22.62 10.88 11.10
C GLY A 373 -23.99 10.20 11.19
N ARG A 374 -24.30 9.19 10.37
CA ARG A 374 -25.62 8.51 10.38
C ARG A 374 -25.73 7.27 11.24
N LEU A 375 -24.63 6.81 11.85
CA LEU A 375 -24.64 5.67 12.76
C LEU A 375 -24.32 6.13 14.20
N PRO A 376 -25.32 6.57 14.99
CA PRO A 376 -25.13 6.92 16.40
C PRO A 376 -24.49 5.77 17.18
N GLY A 377 -23.50 6.08 18.02
CA GLY A 377 -22.81 5.08 18.86
C GLY A 377 -21.66 4.34 18.19
N THR A 378 -21.30 4.72 16.95
CA THR A 378 -20.08 4.24 16.30
C THR A 378 -18.83 4.94 16.83
N VAL A 379 -17.69 4.24 16.77
CA VAL A 379 -16.36 4.84 16.95
C VAL A 379 -16.18 5.97 15.94
N GLY A 380 -16.68 5.80 14.71
CA GLY A 380 -16.65 6.85 13.71
C GLY A 380 -17.35 8.14 14.18
N ALA A 381 -18.56 8.03 14.73
CA ALA A 381 -19.26 9.18 15.30
C ALA A 381 -18.50 9.83 16.48
N LEU A 382 -17.82 9.04 17.31
CA LEU A 382 -16.98 9.55 18.40
C LEU A 382 -15.75 10.30 17.87
N LEU A 383 -15.06 9.75 16.86
CA LEU A 383 -13.91 10.37 16.21
C LEU A 383 -14.32 11.67 15.51
N THR A 384 -15.43 11.67 14.76
CA THR A 384 -15.98 12.89 14.15
C THR A 384 -16.36 13.93 15.20
N ALA A 385 -16.97 13.54 16.32
CA ALA A 385 -17.27 14.46 17.42
C ALA A 385 -16.01 15.03 18.07
N ALA A 386 -14.88 14.31 17.99
CA ALA A 386 -13.56 14.78 18.42
C ALA A 386 -12.82 15.63 17.34
N GLY A 387 -13.48 15.95 16.23
CA GLY A 387 -12.90 16.74 15.13
C GLY A 387 -12.03 15.94 14.16
N ILE A 388 -12.04 14.61 14.24
CA ILE A 388 -11.30 13.73 13.33
C ILE A 388 -12.18 13.47 12.10
N SER A 389 -11.69 13.85 10.93
CA SER A 389 -12.35 13.57 9.65
C SER A 389 -12.21 12.09 9.31
N ILE A 390 -13.31 11.47 8.88
CA ILE A 390 -13.37 10.11 8.34
C ILE A 390 -13.89 10.27 6.92
N THR A 391 -13.28 9.60 5.96
CA THR A 391 -13.65 9.69 4.55
C THR A 391 -15.09 9.17 4.35
N PRO A 392 -16.04 10.05 3.97
CA PRO A 392 -17.38 9.62 3.59
C PRO A 392 -17.31 8.78 2.33
N THR A 393 -18.08 7.71 2.29
CA THR A 393 -18.08 6.80 1.13
C THR A 393 -19.47 6.49 0.61
N ASP A 394 -20.49 7.13 1.19
CA ASP A 394 -21.80 7.21 0.58
C ASP A 394 -21.76 8.19 -0.59
N GLN A 395 -22.38 7.78 -1.69
CA GLN A 395 -22.68 8.69 -2.79
C GLN A 395 -24.14 9.17 -2.71
N PRO A 396 -24.45 10.31 -3.33
CA PRO A 396 -25.84 10.72 -3.55
C PRO A 396 -26.63 9.56 -4.17
N GLY A 397 -27.79 9.21 -3.62
CA GLY A 397 -28.65 8.16 -4.18
C GLY A 397 -28.81 6.87 -3.35
N ASN A 398 -28.42 6.86 -2.07
CA ASN A 398 -28.64 5.73 -1.15
C ASN A 398 -27.88 4.44 -1.53
N VAL A 399 -26.68 4.54 -2.09
CA VAL A 399 -25.82 3.36 -2.30
C VAL A 399 -25.41 2.80 -0.95
N THR A 400 -25.73 1.53 -0.68
CA THR A 400 -25.46 0.85 0.60
C THR A 400 -24.19 -0.01 0.59
N ALA A 401 -23.71 -0.38 -0.59
CA ALA A 401 -22.47 -1.14 -0.78
C ALA A 401 -21.94 -0.97 -2.21
N TRP A 402 -20.67 -1.28 -2.40
CA TRP A 402 -19.94 -1.19 -3.67
C TRP A 402 -19.42 -2.57 -4.07
N PRO A 403 -19.75 -3.08 -5.28
CA PRO A 403 -19.34 -4.41 -5.69
C PRO A 403 -17.87 -4.43 -6.07
N TYR A 404 -17.02 -5.14 -5.33
CA TYR A 404 -15.60 -5.29 -5.63
C TYR A 404 -15.26 -6.74 -5.93
N ALA A 405 -14.37 -6.94 -6.89
CA ALA A 405 -13.81 -8.25 -7.19
C ALA A 405 -12.28 -8.21 -7.17
N GLN A 406 -11.71 -9.37 -6.91
CA GLN A 406 -10.28 -9.59 -6.99
C GLN A 406 -9.88 -9.97 -8.40
N ILE A 407 -8.84 -9.32 -8.95
CA ILE A 407 -8.22 -9.77 -10.21
C ILE A 407 -7.67 -11.20 -10.07
N GLY A 408 -7.66 -11.91 -11.19
CA GLY A 408 -7.13 -13.27 -11.30
C GLY A 408 -5.60 -13.29 -11.28
N GLY A 409 -5.03 -14.48 -11.50
CA GLY A 409 -3.58 -14.66 -11.56
C GLY A 409 -2.90 -14.48 -10.20
N SER A 410 -3.62 -14.83 -9.13
CA SER A 410 -3.10 -14.77 -7.76
C SER A 410 -1.99 -15.81 -7.52
N ILE A 411 -0.93 -15.36 -6.86
CA ILE A 411 0.13 -16.18 -6.26
C ILE A 411 0.11 -15.81 -4.78
N THR A 412 -0.30 -16.75 -3.93
CA THR A 412 -0.36 -16.55 -2.49
C THR A 412 0.96 -16.98 -1.87
N LEU A 413 1.59 -16.08 -1.12
CA LEU A 413 2.81 -16.34 -0.36
C LEU A 413 2.40 -16.77 1.05
N LEU A 414 2.94 -17.89 1.51
CA LEU A 414 2.59 -18.45 2.82
C LEU A 414 3.63 -18.11 3.91
N PRO A 415 3.21 -18.02 5.18
CA PRO A 415 4.10 -17.73 6.31
C PRO A 415 5.25 -18.74 6.48
N ASP A 416 5.00 -20.01 6.20
CA ASP A 416 5.96 -21.11 6.33
C ASP A 416 6.91 -21.22 5.12
N GLU A 417 6.65 -20.49 4.03
CA GLU A 417 7.51 -20.38 2.84
C GLU A 417 8.55 -19.25 2.96
N MET A 418 8.61 -18.55 4.09
CA MET A 418 9.52 -17.44 4.30
C MET A 418 10.98 -17.91 4.38
N ALA A 419 11.83 -17.31 3.54
CA ALA A 419 13.21 -17.73 3.35
C ALA A 419 14.07 -17.68 4.61
N GLN A 420 13.76 -16.79 5.55
CA GLN A 420 14.32 -16.78 6.89
C GLN A 420 13.22 -16.57 7.94
N ASP A 421 13.49 -17.03 9.16
CA ASP A 421 12.61 -16.84 10.32
C ASP A 421 11.19 -17.41 10.16
N ALA A 422 11.00 -18.44 9.32
CA ALA A 422 9.71 -19.06 9.02
C ALA A 422 8.87 -19.42 10.27
N ALA A 423 9.51 -19.77 11.39
CA ALA A 423 8.82 -20.10 12.63
C ALA A 423 8.10 -18.90 13.29
N SER A 424 8.52 -17.68 12.99
CA SER A 424 8.00 -16.43 13.59
C SER A 424 6.80 -15.87 12.81
N TRP A 425 6.74 -16.08 11.49
CA TRP A 425 5.70 -15.54 10.63
C TRP A 425 4.25 -15.97 10.97
N PRO A 426 3.98 -17.22 11.44
CA PRO A 426 2.66 -17.61 11.93
C PRO A 426 2.10 -16.75 13.08
N ALA A 427 2.95 -16.01 13.82
CA ALA A 427 2.49 -15.08 14.86
C ALA A 427 1.66 -13.91 14.30
N LEU A 428 1.76 -13.64 12.99
CA LEU A 428 0.99 -12.62 12.28
C LEU A 428 -0.42 -13.11 11.85
N SER A 429 -0.82 -14.32 12.21
CA SER A 429 -2.16 -14.85 11.87
C SER A 429 -3.33 -14.05 12.48
N ARG A 430 -3.07 -13.13 13.41
CA ARG A 430 -4.07 -12.27 14.05
C ARG A 430 -3.65 -10.81 14.07
N ILE A 431 -4.61 -9.93 13.77
CA ILE A 431 -4.37 -8.48 13.79
C ILE A 431 -4.33 -7.99 15.24
N GLN A 432 -3.16 -7.61 15.71
CA GLN A 432 -3.01 -6.93 16.99
C GLN A 432 -3.23 -5.43 16.80
N LEU A 433 -4.43 -4.92 17.08
CA LEU A 433 -4.78 -3.50 16.84
C LEU A 433 -3.83 -2.50 17.53
N CYS A 434 -3.34 -2.85 18.72
CA CYS A 434 -2.36 -2.04 19.44
C CYS A 434 -0.95 -2.06 18.84
N TRP A 435 -0.74 -2.87 17.81
CA TRP A 435 0.47 -3.04 17.04
C TRP A 435 0.18 -2.94 15.53
N ALA A 436 -0.90 -2.25 15.12
CA ALA A 436 -1.38 -2.26 13.74
C ALA A 436 -0.33 -1.80 12.72
N LEU A 437 0.45 -0.76 13.03
CA LEU A 437 1.51 -0.28 12.13
C LEU A 437 2.68 -1.27 11.98
N PRO A 438 3.31 -1.81 13.05
CA PRO A 438 4.30 -2.88 12.87
C PRO A 438 3.72 -4.12 12.20
N PHE A 439 2.50 -4.52 12.56
CA PHE A 439 1.79 -5.61 11.90
C PHE A 439 1.70 -5.37 10.40
N LEU A 440 1.16 -4.22 10.00
CA LEU A 440 1.04 -3.85 8.59
C LEU A 440 2.41 -3.82 7.92
N LEU A 441 3.43 -3.20 8.52
CA LEU A 441 4.77 -3.17 7.94
C LEU A 441 5.35 -4.58 7.71
N ALA A 442 5.16 -5.49 8.66
CA ALA A 442 5.61 -6.87 8.51
C ALA A 442 4.82 -7.63 7.44
N THR A 443 3.49 -7.60 7.49
CA THR A 443 2.63 -8.36 6.55
C THR A 443 2.57 -7.74 5.17
N HIS A 444 2.78 -6.44 5.03
CA HIS A 444 2.55 -5.68 3.81
C HIS A 444 3.83 -5.32 3.06
N VAL A 445 4.98 -5.24 3.73
CA VAL A 445 6.27 -4.88 3.11
C VAL A 445 7.33 -5.96 3.30
N CYS A 446 7.57 -6.34 4.56
CA CYS A 446 8.65 -7.28 4.87
C CYS A 446 8.37 -8.69 4.33
N SER A 447 7.10 -9.14 4.36
CA SER A 447 6.68 -10.47 3.85
C SER A 447 7.06 -10.67 2.38
N TYR A 448 6.76 -9.70 1.53
CA TYR A 448 7.07 -9.75 0.09
C TYR A 448 8.56 -9.65 -0.17
N SER A 449 9.26 -8.74 0.54
CA SER A 449 10.72 -8.65 0.45
C SER A 449 11.37 -9.98 0.82
N CYS A 450 10.84 -10.62 1.86
CA CYS A 450 11.36 -11.86 2.39
C CYS A 450 11.13 -13.02 1.43
N ALA A 451 9.87 -13.26 1.09
CA ALA A 451 9.46 -14.35 0.22
C ALA A 451 10.10 -14.25 -1.17
N LEU A 452 10.23 -13.04 -1.75
CA LEU A 452 10.80 -12.89 -3.08
C LEU A 452 12.33 -12.95 -3.08
N SER A 453 13.00 -12.66 -1.95
CA SER A 453 14.47 -12.66 -1.88
C SER A 453 15.11 -14.01 -2.14
N GLN A 454 14.38 -15.12 -1.97
CA GLN A 454 14.90 -16.46 -2.24
C GLN A 454 15.09 -16.75 -3.73
N TYR A 455 14.43 -15.98 -4.61
CA TYR A 455 14.50 -16.14 -6.06
C TYR A 455 15.49 -15.16 -6.71
N ALA A 456 16.11 -14.30 -5.92
CA ALA A 456 17.00 -13.28 -6.42
C ALA A 456 18.44 -13.79 -6.58
N ALA A 457 19.20 -13.15 -7.48
CA ALA A 457 20.62 -13.44 -7.68
C ALA A 457 21.45 -13.32 -6.38
N GLU A 458 22.63 -13.95 -6.40
CA GLU A 458 23.54 -14.00 -5.24
C GLU A 458 23.79 -12.60 -4.64
N GLY A 459 23.68 -12.48 -3.31
CA GLY A 459 23.83 -11.22 -2.58
C GLY A 459 22.50 -10.52 -2.23
N ALA A 460 21.38 -10.92 -2.83
CA ALA A 460 20.06 -10.35 -2.51
C ALA A 460 19.56 -10.68 -1.10
N ALA A 461 20.14 -11.71 -0.46
CA ALA A 461 19.82 -12.05 0.91
C ALA A 461 20.07 -10.89 1.89
N GLY A 462 20.95 -9.94 1.59
CA GLY A 462 21.11 -8.72 2.41
C GLY A 462 19.89 -7.78 2.40
N MET A 463 18.94 -8.00 1.50
CA MET A 463 17.79 -7.11 1.25
C MET A 463 16.45 -7.73 1.65
N SER A 464 16.46 -8.90 2.30
CA SER A 464 15.24 -9.71 2.46
C SER A 464 14.24 -9.20 3.51
N MET A 465 14.67 -8.41 4.50
CA MET A 465 13.79 -7.97 5.61
C MET A 465 13.05 -9.12 6.33
N CYS A 466 13.61 -10.33 6.34
CA CYS A 466 12.91 -11.52 6.82
C CYS A 466 12.81 -11.68 8.35
N TRP A 467 13.68 -11.06 9.14
CA TRP A 467 13.74 -11.37 10.58
C TRP A 467 12.70 -10.57 11.37
N LEU A 468 11.71 -11.27 11.93
CA LEU A 468 10.76 -10.77 12.93
C LEU A 468 11.26 -11.05 14.36
N SER A 469 12.09 -12.08 14.51
CA SER A 469 12.87 -12.35 15.72
C SER A 469 14.22 -11.61 15.69
N SER A 470 15.00 -11.77 16.75
CA SER A 470 16.37 -11.22 16.76
C SER A 470 17.22 -11.95 15.72
N GLN A 471 17.71 -11.24 14.71
CA GLN A 471 18.59 -11.80 13.68
C GLN A 471 19.81 -12.49 14.32
N PRO A 472 20.02 -13.80 14.08
CA PRO A 472 21.18 -14.50 14.57
C PRO A 472 22.47 -13.90 14.00
N ALA A 473 23.53 -13.85 14.82
CA ALA A 473 24.81 -13.29 14.40
C ALA A 473 25.36 -14.03 13.17
N GLY A 474 25.63 -13.28 12.10
CA GLY A 474 26.16 -13.81 10.83
C GLY A 474 25.12 -14.48 9.92
N ALA A 475 23.85 -14.54 10.32
CA ALA A 475 22.79 -15.03 9.43
C ALA A 475 22.51 -14.03 8.31
N PRO A 476 22.23 -14.49 7.08
CA PRO A 476 21.81 -13.62 5.99
C PRO A 476 20.45 -12.97 6.31
N GLY A 477 20.07 -11.94 5.57
CA GLY A 477 18.84 -11.20 5.83
C GLY A 477 19.06 -9.90 6.57
N THR A 478 17.97 -9.17 6.71
CA THR A 478 17.86 -8.00 7.58
C THR A 478 16.61 -8.11 8.44
N ALA A 479 16.62 -7.44 9.59
CA ALA A 479 15.41 -7.31 10.40
C ALA A 479 14.33 -6.55 9.63
N CYS A 480 13.08 -6.97 9.80
CA CYS A 480 11.94 -6.18 9.33
C CYS A 480 11.98 -4.80 9.99
N PRO A 481 12.08 -3.69 9.22
CA PRO A 481 12.21 -2.36 9.80
C PRO A 481 11.07 -2.04 10.77
N GLY A 482 11.36 -1.38 11.89
CA GLY A 482 10.34 -0.95 12.85
C GLY A 482 9.63 -2.09 13.62
N TRP A 483 10.00 -3.35 13.38
CA TRP A 483 9.39 -4.50 14.04
C TRP A 483 9.83 -4.60 15.52
N PRO A 484 8.88 -4.74 16.46
CA PRO A 484 9.18 -4.78 17.88
C PRO A 484 9.60 -6.18 18.33
N THR A 485 10.66 -6.27 19.14
CA THR A 485 11.15 -7.54 19.71
C THR A 485 10.18 -8.18 20.72
N ASN A 486 9.11 -7.48 21.10
CA ASN A 486 8.11 -7.91 22.08
C ASN A 486 6.69 -7.96 21.50
N TYR A 487 6.56 -8.20 20.18
CA TYR A 487 5.25 -8.42 19.56
C TYR A 487 4.54 -9.62 20.22
N PRO A 488 3.25 -9.53 20.56
CA PRO A 488 2.53 -10.65 21.15
C PRO A 488 2.50 -11.87 20.23
N GLY A 489 2.97 -13.02 20.73
CA GLY A 489 2.98 -14.28 19.98
C GLY A 489 4.32 -14.65 19.35
N LEU A 490 5.33 -13.77 19.44
CA LEU A 490 6.74 -14.08 19.16
C LEU A 490 7.53 -14.50 20.41
#